data_AF-A0A1B6NXS5-F1
#
_entry.id   AF-A0A1B6NXS5-F1
#
_cell.length_a   1.000
_cell.length_b   1.000
_cell.length_c   1.000
_cell.angle_alpha   90.00
_cell.angle_beta   90.00
_cell.angle_gamma   90.00
#
_symmetry.space_group_name_H-M   'P 1'
#
loop_
_entity.id
_entity.type
_entity.pdbx_description
1 polymer ?
#
loop_
_entity_poly.entity_id
_entity_poly.type
_entity_poly.pdbx_seq_one_letter_code
_entity_poly.pdbx_strand_id
1 'polypeptide(L)' 'MLGNLYDAKTFLQVHEYTNLVRWAKQLEQREGVKRGRIVNKTWGDDGQLANRHSAKDIDDALANT' A
#
# COMPACT_ATOMS: atom_id res chain seq x y z
N MET A 1 -2.91 2.49 2.84
CA MET A 1 -3.00 3.10 1.49
C MET A 1 -4.14 4.13 1.42
N LEU A 2 -4.42 4.86 2.50
CA LEU A 2 -5.32 6.00 2.49
C LEU A 2 -4.72 7.15 3.30
N GLY A 3 -4.08 8.08 2.59
CA GLY A 3 -3.61 9.34 3.18
C GLY A 3 -2.37 9.24 4.07
N ASN A 4 -1.61 8.14 4.02
CA ASN A 4 -0.33 8.01 4.74
C ASN A 4 0.88 8.42 3.88
N LEU A 5 0.67 8.77 2.60
CA LEU A 5 1.70 9.45 1.81
C LEU A 5 1.72 10.91 2.26
N TYR A 6 2.44 11.17 3.36
CA TYR A 6 2.58 12.49 3.96
C TYR A 6 1.23 13.07 4.42
N ASP A 7 1.28 14.20 5.15
CA ASP A 7 0.12 14.97 5.63
C ASP A 7 -0.84 15.48 4.51
N ALA A 8 -0.68 14.99 3.27
CA ALA A 8 -1.46 15.33 2.08
C ALA A 8 -2.96 15.03 2.26
N LYS A 9 -3.32 14.09 3.13
CA LYS A 9 -4.73 13.83 3.48
C LYS A 9 -5.41 15.08 4.03
N THR A 10 -4.70 15.84 4.87
CA THR A 10 -5.16 17.06 5.52
C THR A 10 -5.21 18.19 4.50
N PHE A 11 -4.14 18.38 3.72
CA PHE A 11 -4.06 19.42 2.69
C PHE A 11 -5.14 19.28 1.60
N LEU A 12 -5.41 18.05 1.13
CA LEU A 12 -6.39 17.77 0.07
C LEU A 12 -7.79 17.46 0.59
N GLN A 13 -8.04 17.61 1.90
CA GLN A 13 -9.34 17.31 2.55
C GLN A 13 -9.92 15.94 2.15
N VAL A 14 -9.07 14.91 2.03
CA VAL A 14 -9.45 13.60 1.45
C VAL A 14 -10.62 12.94 2.18
N HIS A 15 -10.83 13.28 3.45
CA HIS A 15 -11.93 12.78 4.27
C HIS A 15 -13.32 13.17 3.74
N GLU A 16 -13.44 14.23 2.94
CA GLU A 16 -14.70 14.65 2.32
C GLU A 16 -15.13 13.76 1.15
N TYR A 17 -14.18 13.10 0.48
CA TYR A 17 -14.44 12.21 -0.66
C TYR A 17 -14.91 10.82 -0.23
N THR A 18 -16.10 10.77 0.37
CA THR A 18 -16.67 9.57 1.01
C THR A 18 -16.64 8.33 0.11
N ASN A 19 -17.06 8.48 -1.15
CA ASN A 19 -17.10 7.36 -2.11
C ASN A 19 -15.71 6.86 -2.50
N LEU A 20 -14.76 7.78 -2.69
CA LEU A 20 -13.38 7.47 -3.04
C LEU A 20 -12.68 6.76 -1.88
N VAL A 21 -12.85 7.27 -0.66
CA VAL A 21 -12.31 6.65 0.56
C VAL A 21 -12.87 5.26 0.76
N ARG A 22 -14.19 5.06 0.62
CA ARG A 22 -14.81 3.73 0.73
C ARG A 22 -14.20 2.75 -0.29
N TRP A 23 -14.12 3.15 -1.56
CA TRP A 23 -13.57 2.31 -2.62
C TRP A 23 -12.09 1.97 -2.37
N ALA A 24 -11.28 2.95 -1.97
CA ALA A 24 -9.87 2.73 -1.67
C ALA A 24 -9.68 1.77 -0.48
N LYS A 25 -10.51 1.88 0.58
CA LYS A 25 -10.51 0.91 1.71
C LYS A 25 -10.82 -0.51 1.23
N GLN A 26 -11.79 -0.66 0.33
CA GLN A 26 -12.16 -1.97 -0.22
C GLN A 26 -11.03 -2.57 -1.06
N LEU A 27 -10.32 -1.76 -1.84
CA LEU A 27 -9.16 -2.23 -2.61
C LEU A 27 -7.99 -2.62 -1.73
N GLU A 28 -7.69 -1.84 -0.69
CA GLU A 28 -6.56 -2.10 0.22
C GLU A 28 -6.67 -3.46 0.93
N GLN A 29 -7.88 -3.96 1.14
CA GLN A 29 -8.10 -5.26 1.77
C GLN A 29 -7.76 -6.45 0.86
N ARG A 30 -7.65 -6.24 -0.46
CA ARG A 30 -7.41 -7.33 -1.41
C ARG A 30 -5.98 -7.85 -1.30
N GLU A 31 -5.82 -9.17 -1.19
CA GLU A 31 -4.50 -9.81 -1.10
C GLU A 31 -3.58 -9.45 -2.28
N GLY A 32 -4.12 -9.39 -3.51
CA GLY A 32 -3.34 -8.96 -4.66
C GLY A 32 -2.80 -7.52 -4.54
N VAL A 33 -3.56 -6.62 -3.93
CA VAL A 33 -3.14 -5.23 -3.70
C VAL A 33 -2.06 -5.17 -2.62
N LYS A 34 -2.24 -5.91 -1.51
CA LYS A 34 -1.25 -5.99 -0.43
C LYS A 34 0.09 -6.54 -0.92
N ARG A 35 0.07 -7.57 -1.76
CA ARG A 35 1.26 -8.20 -2.37
C ARG A 35 1.92 -7.32 -3.43
N GLY A 36 1.12 -6.64 -4.25
CA GLY A 36 1.63 -5.82 -5.34
C GLY A 36 2.27 -4.50 -4.88
N ARG A 37 1.71 -3.85 -3.86
CA ARG A 37 2.15 -2.51 -3.41
C ARG A 37 3.58 -2.44 -2.87
N ILE A 38 4.20 -3.58 -2.58
CA ILE A 38 5.55 -3.65 -2.00
C ILE A 38 6.62 -3.87 -3.08
N VAL A 39 6.24 -4.24 -4.30
CA VAL A 39 7.17 -4.58 -5.39
C VAL A 39 7.70 -3.30 -6.06
N ASN A 40 8.98 -3.29 -6.40
CA ASN A 40 9.74 -2.14 -6.89
C ASN A 40 9.70 -0.93 -5.94
N LYS A 41 9.58 -1.19 -4.64
CA LYS A 41 9.49 -0.18 -3.58
C LYS A 41 10.69 -0.29 -2.65
N THR A 42 11.31 0.85 -2.33
CA THR A 42 12.55 0.94 -1.54
C THR A 42 12.42 1.90 -0.33
N TRP A 43 11.19 2.26 0.05
CA TRP A 43 10.91 3.24 1.09
C TRP A 43 9.55 3.00 1.77
N GLY A 44 9.35 3.62 2.94
CA GLY A 44 8.11 3.56 3.73
C GLY A 44 8.04 2.37 4.68
N ASP A 45 7.17 2.42 5.68
CA ASP A 45 7.21 1.46 6.80
C ASP A 45 6.46 0.14 6.53
N ASP A 46 5.65 0.10 5.47
CA ASP A 46 5.09 -1.14 4.94
C ASP A 46 6.19 -1.98 4.27
N GLY A 47 5.92 -3.26 4.02
CA GLY A 47 6.84 -4.17 3.33
C GLY A 47 7.44 -3.56 2.05
N GLN A 48 8.70 -3.92 1.77
CA GLN A 48 9.46 -3.39 0.65
C GLN A 48 10.16 -4.52 -0.10
N LEU A 49 10.14 -4.44 -1.42
CA LEU A 49 10.83 -5.37 -2.30
C LEU A 49 11.32 -4.61 -3.52
N ALA A 50 12.63 -4.33 -3.60
CA ALA A 50 13.21 -3.53 -4.67
C ALA A 50 13.05 -4.17 -6.06
N ASN A 51 13.09 -5.51 -6.15
CA ASN A 51 12.90 -6.26 -7.39
C ASN A 51 12.22 -7.60 -7.06
N ARG A 52 11.35 -8.08 -7.96
CA ARG A 52 10.70 -9.39 -7.83
C ARG A 52 11.16 -10.33 -8.95
N HIS A 53 11.65 -11.50 -8.57
CA HIS A 53 12.04 -12.59 -9.45
C HIS A 53 11.26 -13.88 -9.19
N SER A 54 10.64 -14.02 -8.02
CA SER A 54 9.79 -15.15 -7.66
C SER A 54 8.56 -14.74 -6.84
N ALA A 55 7.65 -15.68 -6.56
CA ALA A 55 6.55 -15.45 -5.63
C ALA A 55 7.02 -15.41 -4.17
N LYS A 56 8.04 -16.22 -3.84
CA LYS A 56 8.63 -16.32 -2.50
C LYS A 56 9.23 -15.00 -2.04
N ASP A 57 9.79 -14.21 -2.95
CA ASP A 57 10.35 -12.88 -2.62
C ASP A 57 9.32 -11.98 -1.93
N ILE A 58 8.06 -12.06 -2.36
CA ILE A 58 6.96 -11.28 -1.78
C ILE A 58 6.57 -11.86 -0.42
N ASP A 59 6.47 -13.18 -0.32
CA ASP A 59 6.09 -13.85 0.93
C ASP A 59 7.13 -13.58 2.02
N ASP A 60 8.42 -13.64 1.69
CA ASP A 60 9.53 -13.33 2.59
C ASP A 60 9.56 -11.84 2.96
N ALA A 61 9.32 -10.93 2.02
CA ALA A 61 9.25 -9.50 2.31
C ALA A 61 8.10 -9.16 3.26
N LEU A 62 6.93 -9.79 3.08
CA LEU A 62 5.76 -9.58 3.94
C LEU A 62 5.86 -10.26 5.31
N ALA A 63 6.63 -11.35 5.43
CA ALA A 63 6.87 -12.02 6.72
C ALA A 63 7.81 -11.24 7.64
N ASN A 64 8.66 -10.38 7.06
CA ASN A 64 9.62 -9.53 7.77
C ASN A 64 9.09 -8.12 8.06
N THR A 65 7.81 -7.84 7.79
CA THR A 65 7.14 -6.55 8.07
C THR A 65 6.21 -6.68 9.27
#